data_AF-A0A935WRS7-F1
#
_entry.id   AF-A0A935WRS7-F1
#
_cell.length_a   1.000
_cell.length_b   1.000
_cell.length_c   1.000
_cell.angle_alpha   90.00
_cell.angle_beta   90.00
_cell.angle_gamma   90.00
#
_symmetry.space_group_name_H-M   'P 1'
#
loop_
_entity.id
_entity.type
_entity.pdbx_description
1 polymer ?
#
loop_
_entity_poly.entity_id
_entity_poly.type
_entity_poly.pdbx_seq_one_letter_code
_entity_poly.pdbx_strand_id
1 'polypeptide(L)'
;MRLSFLCHPGIRLVTDTEPIMVRLNSQARREEILDALMTCLAARPIDDWSVRGLAATLNVSTWMLLKLFRTRKAILLAALARVRGELGAIVSEVVCVKGSVTVRLRALVDLLVEYYGTRRPGVGRLFFLAAVLDEPEARRTAAQLMSMQTSLVAVLLREAQAHEGLVLLDAVTPDAASRALVAYVLGSVLQDMTMGDGAITAAEVWSIWMSGVVAEDNETHPVGDAGKVGTGLETLCVLDVRPILASGRDPLTSILAHLERVPPDGVLEIAAPFRPSPLITLLAKRGFYVALREASPELFLVDAVVAGQPEIVDLSDRPAPEPMAEILRALSTLGPSDVYLARVPKRPNLLLPKLASAGMNCAMLESADGTVLLRVCRREAGPS
;
A
#
# COMPACT_ATOMS: atom_id res chain seq x y z
N MET A 1 -33.60 72.50 33.82
CA MET A 1 -34.12 71.64 34.91
C MET A 1 -33.83 70.20 34.54
N ARG A 2 -33.22 69.43 35.45
CA ARG A 2 -32.81 68.02 35.28
C ARG A 2 -34.01 67.08 35.07
N LEU A 3 -33.75 65.92 34.45
CA LEU A 3 -34.07 64.52 34.87
C LEU A 3 -34.26 63.66 33.60
N SER A 4 -33.38 62.71 33.25
CA SER A 4 -33.10 61.38 33.84
C SER A 4 -33.86 60.23 33.17
N PHE A 5 -33.07 59.21 32.82
CA PHE A 5 -33.33 57.90 32.20
C PHE A 5 -34.58 57.12 32.61
N LEU A 6 -35.06 56.23 31.70
CA LEU A 6 -35.35 54.80 31.96
C LEU A 6 -35.43 53.99 30.64
N CYS A 7 -35.06 52.71 30.72
CA CYS A 7 -34.62 51.78 29.66
C CYS A 7 -35.70 50.96 28.90
N HIS A 8 -35.39 50.68 27.62
CA HIS A 8 -35.54 49.42 26.82
C HIS A 8 -36.93 48.82 26.50
N PRO A 9 -37.06 47.86 25.53
CA PRO A 9 -36.21 47.50 24.37
C PRO A 9 -36.99 47.41 23.03
N GLY A 10 -36.32 47.46 21.87
CA GLY A 10 -36.99 47.18 20.60
C GLY A 10 -36.14 47.39 19.35
N ILE A 11 -35.39 46.36 18.98
CA ILE A 11 -35.01 46.00 17.61
C ILE A 11 -34.09 47.00 16.88
N ARG A 12 -32.78 46.70 16.83
CA ARG A 12 -31.93 47.06 15.70
C ARG A 12 -31.61 45.80 14.92
N LEU A 13 -31.90 45.85 13.61
CA LEU A 13 -31.61 44.81 12.64
C LEU A 13 -30.09 44.60 12.56
N VAL A 14 -29.66 43.39 12.92
CA VAL A 14 -28.31 42.88 12.67
C VAL A 14 -28.32 42.36 11.23
N THR A 15 -27.63 43.04 10.33
CA THR A 15 -27.23 42.46 9.04
C THR A 15 -25.87 41.82 9.21
N ASP A 16 -25.84 40.64 9.82
CA ASP A 16 -24.69 39.74 9.78
C ASP A 16 -25.02 38.62 8.78
N THR A 17 -24.32 38.64 7.66
CA THR A 17 -24.13 37.47 6.81
C THR A 17 -22.63 37.21 6.69
N GLU A 18 -21.98 36.96 7.84
CA GLU A 18 -20.73 36.20 7.86
C GLU A 18 -21.09 34.71 7.74
N PRO A 19 -20.47 33.95 6.82
CA PRO A 19 -20.72 32.52 6.75
C PRO A 19 -20.12 31.85 7.98
N ILE A 20 -20.96 31.10 8.69
CA ILE A 20 -20.61 30.28 9.85
C ILE A 20 -19.55 29.26 9.42
N MET A 21 -18.29 29.57 9.70
CA MET A 21 -17.19 28.62 9.58
C MET A 21 -17.37 27.58 10.70
N VAL A 22 -18.01 26.46 10.37
CA VAL A 22 -18.06 25.27 11.23
C VAL A 22 -16.65 25.02 11.76
N ARG A 23 -16.47 24.97 13.08
CA ARG A 23 -15.18 24.60 13.70
C ARG A 23 -14.86 23.14 13.35
N LEU A 24 -14.25 22.95 12.18
CA LEU A 24 -13.72 21.66 11.76
C LEU A 24 -12.66 21.22 12.78
N ASN A 25 -12.65 19.92 13.13
CA ASN A 25 -11.56 19.38 13.93
C ASN A 25 -10.23 19.52 13.14
N SER A 26 -9.10 19.50 13.85
CA SER A 26 -7.79 19.75 13.24
C SER A 26 -7.49 18.84 12.05
N GLN A 27 -8.00 17.60 12.06
CA GLN A 27 -7.83 16.64 10.97
C GLN A 27 -8.66 17.01 9.73
N ALA A 28 -9.94 17.32 9.90
CA ALA A 28 -10.81 17.74 8.80
C ALA A 28 -10.30 19.02 8.13
N ARG A 29 -9.75 19.94 8.93
CA ARG A 29 -9.10 21.15 8.39
C ARG A 29 -7.83 20.85 7.60
N ARG A 30 -7.05 19.81 8.00
CA ARG A 30 -5.89 19.36 7.21
C ARG A 30 -6.33 18.81 5.87
N GLU A 31 -7.38 17.98 5.82
CA GLU A 31 -7.90 17.42 4.57
C GLU A 31 -8.39 18.51 3.61
N GLU A 32 -9.13 19.50 4.12
CA GLU A 32 -9.58 20.66 3.33
C GLU A 32 -8.40 21.43 2.70
N ILE A 33 -7.31 21.60 3.46
CA ILE A 33 -6.09 22.25 2.95
C ILE A 33 -5.44 21.42 1.84
N LEU A 34 -5.38 20.10 2.00
CA LEU A 34 -4.83 19.19 1.00
C LEU A 34 -5.72 19.13 -0.26
N ASP A 35 -7.04 19.26 -0.12
CA ASP A 35 -7.96 19.40 -1.26
C ASP A 35 -7.69 20.68 -2.05
N ALA A 36 -7.62 21.82 -1.34
CA ALA A 36 -7.30 23.10 -1.99
C ALA A 36 -5.92 23.10 -2.65
N LEU A 37 -4.95 22.36 -2.09
CA LEU A 37 -3.66 22.15 -2.74
C LEU A 37 -3.82 21.44 -4.09
N MET A 38 -4.57 20.35 -4.16
CA MET A 38 -4.80 19.63 -5.42
C MET A 38 -5.49 20.52 -6.45
N THR A 39 -6.52 21.27 -6.05
CA THR A 39 -7.19 22.24 -6.92
C THR A 39 -6.24 23.32 -7.43
N CYS A 40 -5.37 23.86 -6.56
CA CYS A 40 -4.35 24.83 -6.98
C CYS A 40 -3.37 24.23 -7.99
N LEU A 41 -2.90 23.00 -7.74
CA LEU A 41 -1.99 22.29 -8.64
C LEU A 41 -2.67 21.90 -9.96
N ALA A 42 -3.98 21.67 -9.98
CA ALA A 42 -4.73 21.43 -11.22
C ALA A 42 -4.85 22.70 -12.08
N ALA A 43 -5.00 23.88 -11.45
CA ALA A 43 -5.31 25.12 -12.15
C ALA A 43 -4.10 25.98 -12.51
N ARG A 44 -2.91 25.74 -11.93
CA ARG A 44 -1.74 26.62 -12.07
C ARG A 44 -0.45 25.88 -12.46
N PRO A 45 0.52 26.58 -13.08
CA PRO A 45 1.87 26.09 -13.30
C PRO A 45 2.58 25.63 -12.01
N ILE A 46 3.54 24.72 -12.14
CA ILE A 46 4.23 24.03 -11.03
C ILE A 46 5.08 25.00 -10.18
N ASP A 47 5.64 26.02 -10.83
CA ASP A 47 6.50 27.07 -10.27
C ASP A 47 5.74 28.09 -9.41
N ASP A 48 4.43 28.24 -9.62
CA ASP A 48 3.60 29.23 -8.91
C ASP A 48 3.11 28.77 -7.53
N TRP A 49 3.40 27.54 -7.12
CA TRP A 49 2.91 27.04 -5.84
C TRP A 49 3.70 27.57 -4.64
N SER A 50 3.03 28.34 -3.77
CA SER A 50 3.57 28.82 -2.50
C SER A 50 2.59 28.65 -1.34
N VAL A 51 3.09 28.56 -0.10
CA VAL A 51 2.25 28.51 1.11
C VAL A 51 1.37 29.76 1.22
N ARG A 52 1.88 30.92 0.78
CA ARG A 52 1.13 32.17 0.74
C ARG A 52 0.00 32.11 -0.31
N GLY A 53 0.29 31.60 -1.50
CA GLY A 53 -0.71 31.41 -2.56
C GLY A 53 -1.82 30.44 -2.13
N LEU A 54 -1.46 29.33 -1.49
CA LEU A 54 -2.42 28.37 -0.94
C LEU A 54 -3.31 28.99 0.15
N ALA A 55 -2.72 29.78 1.06
CA ALA A 55 -3.45 30.52 2.08
C ALA A 55 -4.46 31.51 1.48
N ALA A 56 -4.05 32.23 0.42
CA ALA A 56 -4.93 33.15 -0.29
C ALA A 56 -6.12 32.43 -0.94
N THR A 57 -5.90 31.28 -1.59
CA THR A 57 -7.00 30.48 -2.19
C THR A 57 -8.01 30.01 -1.15
N LEU A 58 -7.55 29.69 0.06
CA LEU A 58 -8.39 29.25 1.18
C LEU A 58 -8.99 30.40 2.01
N ASN A 59 -8.67 31.65 1.67
CA ASN A 59 -8.99 32.84 2.47
C ASN A 59 -8.59 32.70 3.95
N VAL A 60 -7.40 32.15 4.21
CA VAL A 60 -6.83 31.99 5.56
C VAL A 60 -5.49 32.71 5.68
N SER A 61 -5.04 32.97 6.90
CA SER A 61 -3.69 33.49 7.12
C SER A 61 -2.64 32.41 6.81
N THR A 62 -1.49 32.82 6.26
CA THR A 62 -0.33 31.93 6.06
C THR A 62 0.11 31.28 7.38
N TRP A 63 -0.02 32.00 8.49
CA TRP A 63 0.29 31.49 9.82
C TRP A 63 -0.60 30.31 10.22
N MET A 64 -1.89 30.30 9.87
CA MET A 64 -2.78 29.17 10.15
C MET A 64 -2.29 27.88 9.48
N LEU A 65 -1.86 27.96 8.22
CA LEU A 65 -1.28 26.82 7.51
C LEU A 65 0.01 26.33 8.19
N LEU A 66 0.88 27.26 8.58
CA LEU A 66 2.13 26.94 9.28
C LEU A 66 1.88 26.39 10.69
N LYS A 67 0.79 26.77 11.36
CA LYS A 67 0.41 26.16 12.64
C LYS A 67 0.03 24.69 12.48
N LEU A 68 -0.66 24.34 11.40
CA LEU A 68 -1.12 22.97 11.16
C LEU A 68 0.01 22.08 10.60
N PHE A 69 0.76 22.56 9.61
CA PHE A 69 1.75 21.74 8.91
C PHE A 69 3.20 22.05 9.26
N ARG A 70 3.49 23.12 10.01
CA ARG A 70 4.85 23.63 10.33
C ARG A 70 5.63 24.18 9.13
N THR A 71 5.71 23.44 8.02
CA THR A 71 6.56 23.78 6.88
C THR A 71 5.89 23.49 5.54
N ARG A 72 6.40 24.11 4.47
CA ARG A 72 6.02 23.81 3.08
C ARG A 72 6.23 22.33 2.76
N LYS A 73 7.38 21.77 3.17
CA LYS A 73 7.73 20.35 3.05
C LYS A 73 6.67 19.43 3.64
N ALA A 74 6.21 19.71 4.85
CA ALA A 74 5.23 18.86 5.54
C ALA A 74 3.86 18.88 4.88
N ILE A 75 3.47 19.98 4.20
CA ILE A 75 2.26 20.01 3.37
C ILE A 75 2.41 19.03 2.18
N LEU A 76 3.56 19.05 1.50
CA LEU A 76 3.83 18.14 0.37
C LEU A 76 3.86 16.67 0.79
N LEU A 77 4.55 16.34 1.89
CA LEU A 77 4.61 14.98 2.39
C LEU A 77 3.23 14.48 2.84
N ALA A 78 2.43 15.34 3.47
CA ALA A 78 1.04 15.00 3.81
C ALA A 78 0.19 14.76 2.55
N ALA A 79 0.36 15.58 1.51
CA ALA A 79 -0.32 15.40 0.23
C ALA A 79 0.06 14.07 -0.44
N LEU A 80 1.36 13.74 -0.50
CA LEU A 80 1.85 12.47 -1.04
C LEU A 80 1.40 11.26 -0.21
N ALA A 81 1.34 11.38 1.13
CA ALA A 81 0.82 10.34 2.00
C ALA A 81 -0.68 10.09 1.76
N ARG A 82 -1.47 11.14 1.50
CA ARG A 82 -2.87 11.00 1.11
C ARG A 82 -3.03 10.30 -0.23
N VAL A 83 -2.28 10.73 -1.25
CA VAL A 83 -2.26 10.08 -2.59
C VAL A 83 -1.89 8.60 -2.48
N ARG A 84 -0.97 8.24 -1.57
CA ARG A 84 -0.66 6.83 -1.28
C ARG A 84 -1.88 6.02 -0.85
N GLY A 85 -2.67 6.55 0.09
CA GLY A 85 -3.87 5.90 0.58
C GLY A 85 -4.91 5.71 -0.53
N GLU A 86 -5.09 6.74 -1.37
CA GLU A 86 -6.05 6.73 -2.47
C GLU A 86 -5.65 5.78 -3.60
N LEU A 87 -4.40 5.83 -4.06
CA LEU A 87 -3.88 4.86 -5.02
C LEU A 87 -3.94 3.44 -4.45
N GLY A 88 -3.67 3.28 -3.15
CA GLY A 88 -3.83 2.02 -2.46
C GLY A 88 -5.26 1.46 -2.50
N ALA A 89 -6.27 2.33 -2.37
CA ALA A 89 -7.68 1.94 -2.50
C ALA A 89 -8.01 1.50 -3.94
N ILE A 90 -7.47 2.17 -4.96
CA ILE A 90 -7.59 1.75 -6.37
C ILE A 90 -7.01 0.35 -6.58
N VAL A 91 -5.83 0.06 -6.01
CA VAL A 91 -5.26 -1.29 -6.08
C VAL A 91 -6.21 -2.31 -5.44
N SER A 92 -6.73 -2.03 -4.25
CA SER A 92 -7.68 -2.92 -3.57
C SER A 92 -8.94 -3.19 -4.41
N GLU A 93 -9.45 -2.15 -5.10
CA GLU A 93 -10.59 -2.22 -6.01
C GLU A 93 -10.29 -3.09 -7.24
N VAL A 94 -9.18 -2.85 -7.93
CA VAL A 94 -8.74 -3.63 -9.11
C VAL A 94 -8.61 -5.11 -8.77
N VAL A 95 -8.04 -5.42 -7.61
CA VAL A 95 -7.89 -6.81 -7.19
C VAL A 95 -9.27 -7.45 -6.95
N CYS A 96 -10.31 -6.67 -6.59
CA CYS A 96 -11.68 -7.18 -6.37
C CYS A 96 -12.44 -7.45 -7.66
N VAL A 97 -11.98 -6.91 -8.79
CA VAL A 97 -12.64 -7.08 -10.09
C VAL A 97 -12.62 -8.56 -10.46
N LYS A 98 -13.82 -9.13 -10.66
CA LYS A 98 -14.00 -10.49 -11.14
C LYS A 98 -13.77 -10.53 -12.65
N GLY A 99 -13.12 -11.57 -13.14
CA GLY A 99 -12.88 -11.79 -14.56
C GLY A 99 -11.43 -12.14 -14.85
N SER A 100 -11.07 -12.09 -16.12
CA SER A 100 -9.70 -12.29 -16.59
C SER A 100 -8.75 -11.22 -16.04
N VAL A 101 -7.47 -11.53 -15.94
CA VAL A 101 -6.38 -10.61 -15.63
C VAL A 101 -6.38 -9.45 -16.61
N THR A 102 -6.69 -9.69 -17.88
CA THR A 102 -6.87 -8.66 -18.90
C THR A 102 -8.02 -7.69 -18.57
N VAL A 103 -9.16 -8.19 -18.05
CA VAL A 103 -10.26 -7.35 -17.55
C VAL A 103 -9.83 -6.52 -16.34
N ARG A 104 -9.04 -7.09 -15.41
CA ARG A 104 -8.50 -6.32 -14.28
C ARG A 104 -7.50 -5.24 -14.72
N LEU A 105 -6.65 -5.54 -15.71
CA LEU A 105 -5.73 -4.57 -16.32
C LEU A 105 -6.51 -3.42 -16.96
N ARG A 106 -7.60 -3.72 -17.68
CA ARG A 106 -8.46 -2.70 -18.26
C ARG A 106 -9.09 -1.82 -17.18
N ALA A 107 -9.66 -2.43 -16.13
CA ALA A 107 -10.24 -1.71 -15.02
C ALA A 107 -9.22 -0.82 -14.29
N LEU A 108 -7.96 -1.27 -14.17
CA LEU A 108 -6.88 -0.45 -13.62
C LEU A 108 -6.63 0.81 -14.48
N VAL A 109 -6.61 0.67 -15.80
CA VAL A 109 -6.46 1.83 -16.71
C VAL A 109 -7.62 2.80 -16.56
N ASP A 110 -8.86 2.28 -16.54
CA ASP A 110 -10.06 3.09 -16.35
C ASP A 110 -10.00 3.88 -15.02
N LEU A 111 -9.66 3.20 -13.92
CA LEU A 111 -9.54 3.81 -12.60
C LEU A 111 -8.39 4.81 -12.50
N LEU A 112 -7.24 4.55 -13.13
CA LEU A 112 -6.11 5.49 -13.10
C LEU A 112 -6.42 6.76 -13.90
N VAL A 113 -6.99 6.62 -15.10
CA VAL A 113 -7.38 7.77 -15.93
C VAL A 113 -8.45 8.61 -15.23
N GLU A 114 -9.47 7.97 -14.65
CA GLU A 114 -10.49 8.65 -13.85
C GLU A 114 -9.88 9.33 -12.61
N TYR A 115 -8.97 8.65 -11.91
CA TYR A 115 -8.33 9.20 -10.72
C TYR A 115 -7.54 10.47 -11.01
N TYR A 116 -6.67 10.42 -12.02
CA TYR A 116 -5.81 11.55 -12.36
C TYR A 116 -6.53 12.69 -13.08
N GLY A 117 -7.54 12.36 -13.89
CA GLY A 117 -8.31 13.34 -14.67
C GLY A 117 -9.41 14.02 -13.87
N THR A 118 -10.24 13.24 -13.15
CA THR A 118 -11.50 13.76 -12.59
C THR A 118 -11.59 13.67 -11.06
N ARG A 119 -11.20 12.55 -10.42
CA ARG A 119 -11.35 12.40 -8.96
C ARG A 119 -10.37 13.27 -8.19
N ARG A 120 -9.12 13.33 -8.63
CA ARG A 120 -8.01 14.05 -7.97
C ARG A 120 -7.16 14.81 -8.99
N PRO A 121 -7.74 15.82 -9.66
CA PRO A 121 -6.97 16.66 -10.57
C PRO A 121 -5.85 17.35 -9.77
N GLY A 122 -4.63 17.36 -10.34
CA GLY A 122 -3.43 17.94 -9.71
C GLY A 122 -2.41 16.93 -9.17
N VAL A 123 -2.77 15.65 -9.01
CA VAL A 123 -1.82 14.61 -8.56
C VAL A 123 -0.68 14.41 -9.55
N GLY A 124 -0.95 14.48 -10.85
CA GLY A 124 0.10 14.45 -11.87
C GLY A 124 1.15 15.53 -11.61
N ARG A 125 0.73 16.80 -11.47
CA ARG A 125 1.62 17.93 -11.14
C ARG A 125 2.28 17.79 -9.77
N LEU A 126 1.65 17.15 -8.79
CA LEU A 126 2.28 16.85 -7.50
C LEU A 126 3.50 15.95 -7.66
N PHE A 127 3.42 14.90 -8.50
CA PHE A 127 4.57 14.03 -8.77
C PHE A 127 5.73 14.81 -9.42
N PHE A 128 5.43 15.66 -10.41
CA PHE A 128 6.45 16.50 -11.05
C PHE A 128 7.04 17.52 -10.08
N LEU A 129 6.21 18.17 -9.27
CA LEU A 129 6.66 19.09 -8.22
C LEU A 129 7.61 18.40 -7.24
N ALA A 130 7.27 17.19 -6.79
CA ALA A 130 8.13 16.40 -5.91
C ALA A 130 9.46 16.00 -6.58
N ALA A 131 9.49 15.85 -7.91
CA ALA A 131 10.71 15.53 -8.66
C ALA A 131 11.67 16.72 -8.76
N VAL A 132 11.15 17.93 -8.97
CA VAL A 132 11.96 19.15 -9.22
C VAL A 132 12.35 19.91 -7.96
N LEU A 133 11.60 19.74 -6.86
CA LEU A 133 11.93 20.40 -5.60
C LEU A 133 13.21 19.83 -4.97
N ASP A 134 13.94 20.69 -4.27
CA ASP A 134 15.07 20.31 -3.41
C ASP A 134 14.58 19.71 -2.08
N GLU A 135 13.76 18.66 -2.18
CA GLU A 135 13.15 17.96 -1.06
C GLU A 135 13.32 16.43 -1.27
N PRO A 136 14.45 15.85 -0.84
CA PRO A 136 14.80 14.45 -1.13
C PRO A 136 13.77 13.43 -0.63
N GLU A 137 13.09 13.73 0.47
CA GLU A 137 12.05 12.87 1.04
C GLU A 137 10.75 12.89 0.20
N ALA A 138 10.36 14.06 -0.31
CA ALA A 138 9.22 14.18 -1.21
C ALA A 138 9.50 13.45 -2.53
N ARG A 139 10.71 13.62 -3.09
CA ARG A 139 11.16 12.91 -4.30
C ARG A 139 11.13 11.39 -4.11
N ARG A 140 11.66 10.88 -3.00
CA ARG A 140 11.62 9.44 -2.68
C ARG A 140 10.19 8.92 -2.53
N THR A 141 9.33 9.66 -1.83
CA THR A 141 7.92 9.27 -1.64
C THR A 141 7.16 9.23 -2.97
N ALA A 142 7.38 10.21 -3.85
CA ALA A 142 6.81 10.22 -5.20
C ALA A 142 7.32 9.04 -6.04
N ALA A 143 8.62 8.76 -6.01
CA ALA A 143 9.21 7.62 -6.73
C ALA A 143 8.64 6.27 -6.26
N GLN A 144 8.44 6.09 -4.95
CA GLN A 144 7.80 4.90 -4.39
C GLN A 144 6.37 4.71 -4.93
N LEU A 145 5.59 5.80 -5.00
CA LEU A 145 4.21 5.77 -5.50
C LEU A 145 4.14 5.43 -6.99
N MET A 146 5.08 5.94 -7.79
CA MET A 146 5.20 5.58 -9.20
C MET A 146 5.63 4.12 -9.37
N SER A 147 6.63 3.68 -8.59
CA SER A 147 7.13 2.30 -8.63
C SER A 147 6.04 1.30 -8.24
N MET A 148 5.22 1.61 -7.24
CA MET A 148 4.08 0.80 -6.82
C MET A 148 3.10 0.55 -7.98
N GLN A 149 2.77 1.60 -8.74
CA GLN A 149 1.87 1.49 -9.89
C GLN A 149 2.48 0.62 -10.99
N THR A 150 3.75 0.84 -11.33
CA THR A 150 4.42 0.04 -12.36
C THR A 150 4.56 -1.43 -11.94
N SER A 151 4.81 -1.72 -10.67
CA SER A 151 4.89 -3.09 -10.18
C SER A 151 3.54 -3.82 -10.22
N LEU A 152 2.45 -3.15 -9.88
CA LEU A 152 1.12 -3.75 -9.99
C LEU A 152 0.83 -4.16 -11.44
N VAL A 153 1.06 -3.27 -12.40
CA VAL A 153 0.86 -3.58 -13.83
C VAL A 153 1.76 -4.73 -14.26
N ALA A 154 3.02 -4.76 -13.82
CA ALA A 154 3.97 -5.81 -14.22
C ALA A 154 3.56 -7.19 -13.67
N VAL A 155 3.06 -7.22 -12.43
CA VAL A 155 2.51 -8.43 -11.82
C VAL A 155 1.28 -8.92 -12.58
N LEU A 156 0.36 -8.02 -12.93
CA LEU A 156 -0.82 -8.37 -13.72
C LEU A 156 -0.43 -8.88 -15.11
N LEU A 157 0.54 -8.25 -15.78
CA LEU A 157 1.03 -8.72 -17.06
C LEU A 157 1.63 -10.14 -16.97
N ARG A 158 2.50 -10.39 -15.98
CA ARG A 158 3.07 -11.73 -15.77
C ARG A 158 1.99 -12.78 -15.49
N GLU A 159 0.97 -12.44 -14.70
CA GLU A 159 -0.17 -13.32 -14.43
C GLU A 159 -0.97 -13.63 -15.71
N ALA A 160 -1.18 -12.63 -16.58
CA ALA A 160 -1.83 -12.82 -17.87
C ALA A 160 -1.00 -13.68 -18.84
N GLN A 161 0.34 -13.54 -18.85
CA GLN A 161 1.22 -14.42 -19.63
C GLN A 161 1.13 -15.87 -19.16
N ALA A 162 1.10 -16.09 -17.84
CA ALA A 162 1.09 -17.43 -17.24
C ALA A 162 -0.25 -18.15 -17.37
N HIS A 163 -1.38 -17.45 -17.23
CA HIS A 163 -2.70 -18.06 -17.11
C HIS A 163 -3.64 -17.80 -18.28
N GLU A 164 -3.38 -16.75 -19.08
CA GLU A 164 -4.26 -16.34 -20.19
C GLU A 164 -3.55 -16.41 -21.55
N GLY A 165 -2.29 -16.84 -21.58
CA GLY A 165 -1.50 -16.95 -22.81
C GLY A 165 -1.19 -15.61 -23.46
N LEU A 166 -1.23 -14.49 -22.71
CA LEU A 166 -0.89 -13.18 -23.25
C LEU A 166 0.56 -13.19 -23.78
N VAL A 167 0.76 -12.80 -25.03
CA VAL A 167 2.09 -12.67 -25.63
C VAL A 167 2.42 -11.20 -25.85
N LEU A 168 3.51 -10.74 -25.23
CA LEU A 168 4.07 -9.41 -25.46
C LEU A 168 4.96 -9.44 -26.70
N LEU A 169 5.13 -8.29 -27.36
CA LEU A 169 6.13 -8.13 -28.42
C LEU A 169 7.53 -8.50 -27.92
N ASP A 170 8.36 -9.11 -28.76
CA ASP A 170 9.67 -9.68 -28.39
C ASP A 170 10.60 -8.71 -27.65
N ALA A 171 10.55 -7.42 -27.98
CA ALA A 171 11.38 -6.38 -27.35
C ALA A 171 10.79 -5.81 -26.05
N VAL A 172 9.57 -6.21 -25.66
CA VAL A 172 8.78 -5.59 -24.60
C VAL A 172 8.69 -6.52 -23.39
N THR A 173 9.41 -6.18 -22.33
CA THR A 173 9.27 -6.87 -21.04
C THR A 173 8.03 -6.37 -20.28
N PRO A 174 7.46 -7.17 -19.34
CA PRO A 174 6.37 -6.71 -18.49
C PRO A 174 6.69 -5.41 -17.76
N ASP A 175 7.92 -5.27 -17.27
CA ASP A 175 8.38 -4.05 -16.59
C ASP A 175 8.47 -2.84 -17.55
N ALA A 176 8.89 -3.04 -18.80
CA ALA A 176 8.91 -1.98 -19.82
C ALA A 176 7.50 -1.55 -20.22
N ALA A 177 6.60 -2.50 -20.49
CA ALA A 177 5.20 -2.24 -20.79
C ALA A 177 4.50 -1.48 -19.65
N SER A 178 4.80 -1.86 -18.40
CA SER A 178 4.24 -1.23 -17.20
C SER A 178 4.68 0.22 -17.02
N ARG A 179 5.99 0.49 -17.22
CA ARG A 179 6.51 1.87 -17.20
C ARG A 179 5.86 2.70 -18.31
N ALA A 180 5.73 2.14 -19.51
CA ALA A 180 5.10 2.82 -20.63
C ALA A 180 3.63 3.16 -20.34
N LEU A 181 2.86 2.24 -19.75
CA LEU A 181 1.46 2.48 -19.40
C LEU A 181 1.30 3.64 -18.40
N VAL A 182 2.02 3.57 -17.28
CA VAL A 182 1.94 4.58 -16.21
C VAL A 182 2.44 5.93 -16.72
N ALA A 183 3.53 5.95 -17.49
CA ALA A 183 4.05 7.17 -18.10
C ALA A 183 3.05 7.77 -19.11
N TYR A 184 2.37 6.93 -19.88
CA TYR A 184 1.38 7.39 -20.85
C TYR A 184 0.18 8.03 -20.16
N VAL A 185 -0.40 7.36 -19.16
CA VAL A 185 -1.53 7.89 -18.37
C VAL A 185 -1.16 9.21 -17.67
N LEU A 186 0.00 9.28 -17.02
CA LEU A 186 0.42 10.52 -16.34
C LEU A 186 0.76 11.64 -17.32
N GLY A 187 1.41 11.29 -18.43
CA GLY A 187 1.84 12.23 -19.47
C GLY A 187 0.65 12.81 -20.23
N SER A 188 -0.39 12.02 -20.49
CA SER A 188 -1.60 12.50 -21.16
C SER A 188 -2.40 13.45 -20.27
N VAL A 189 -2.53 13.15 -18.98
CA VAL A 189 -3.16 14.05 -18.01
C VAL A 189 -2.38 15.34 -17.88
N LEU A 190 -1.04 15.29 -17.84
CA LEU A 190 -0.22 16.50 -17.83
C LEU A 190 -0.40 17.34 -19.10
N GLN A 191 -0.47 16.69 -20.27
CA GLN A 191 -0.70 17.36 -21.54
C GLN A 191 -2.06 18.08 -21.56
N ASP A 192 -3.15 17.41 -21.17
CA ASP A 192 -4.47 18.03 -21.06
C ASP A 192 -4.44 19.24 -20.11
N MET A 193 -3.84 19.08 -18.92
CA MET A 193 -3.72 20.18 -17.96
C MET A 193 -2.90 21.37 -18.48
N THR A 194 -2.02 21.18 -19.47
CA THR A 194 -1.10 22.21 -19.98
C THR A 194 -1.60 22.84 -21.28
N MET A 195 -2.14 22.03 -22.19
CA MET A 195 -2.56 22.45 -23.53
C MET A 195 -4.07 22.71 -23.60
N GLY A 196 -4.88 22.03 -22.78
CA GLY A 196 -6.34 22.13 -22.80
C GLY A 196 -7.01 21.47 -24.01
N ASP A 197 -6.27 20.61 -24.75
CA ASP A 197 -6.73 19.94 -25.97
C ASP A 197 -7.71 18.77 -25.70
N GLY A 198 -8.08 18.54 -24.44
CA GLY A 198 -9.00 17.51 -24.00
C GLY A 198 -8.30 16.30 -23.39
N ALA A 199 -8.87 15.79 -22.30
CA ALA A 199 -8.35 14.62 -21.60
C ALA A 199 -8.45 13.37 -22.50
N ILE A 200 -7.34 12.64 -22.63
CA ILE A 200 -7.39 11.31 -23.23
C ILE A 200 -8.35 10.42 -22.45
N THR A 201 -9.14 9.64 -23.17
CA THR A 201 -10.02 8.66 -22.56
C THR A 201 -9.26 7.38 -22.21
N ALA A 202 -9.76 6.65 -21.21
CA ALA A 202 -9.21 5.33 -20.89
C ALA A 202 -9.32 4.34 -22.06
N ALA A 203 -10.33 4.51 -22.93
CA ALA A 203 -10.48 3.75 -24.17
C ALA A 203 -9.31 3.97 -25.13
N GLU A 204 -8.93 5.22 -25.36
CA GLU A 204 -7.80 5.58 -26.22
C GLU A 204 -6.46 5.13 -25.63
N VAL A 205 -6.25 5.35 -24.32
CA VAL A 205 -5.04 4.87 -23.62
C VAL A 205 -4.88 3.37 -23.82
N TRP A 206 -5.93 2.61 -23.54
CA TRP A 206 -5.91 1.15 -23.65
C TRP A 206 -5.67 0.67 -25.07
N SER A 207 -6.37 1.25 -26.06
CA SER A 207 -6.24 0.88 -27.47
C SER A 207 -4.80 1.07 -27.95
N ILE A 208 -4.25 2.27 -27.75
CA ILE A 208 -2.90 2.63 -28.19
C ILE A 208 -1.85 1.78 -27.47
N TRP A 209 -2.01 1.59 -26.15
CA TRP A 209 -1.06 0.80 -25.38
C TRP A 209 -1.09 -0.68 -25.77
N MET A 210 -2.27 -1.31 -25.87
CA MET A 210 -2.40 -2.72 -26.24
C MET A 210 -1.82 -2.99 -27.63
N SER A 211 -2.11 -2.15 -28.62
CA SER A 211 -1.52 -2.25 -29.97
C SER A 211 0.00 -2.10 -29.98
N GLY A 212 0.57 -1.39 -29.00
CA GLY A 212 2.01 -1.16 -28.88
C GLY A 212 2.76 -2.17 -28.01
N VAL A 213 2.08 -3.09 -27.32
CA VAL A 213 2.73 -4.03 -26.38
C VAL A 213 2.37 -5.50 -26.62
N VAL A 214 1.22 -5.81 -27.19
CA VAL A 214 0.74 -7.18 -27.42
C VAL A 214 1.02 -7.58 -28.88
N ALA A 215 1.48 -8.81 -29.10
CA ALA A 215 1.69 -9.34 -30.44
C ALA A 215 0.36 -9.64 -31.15
N GLU A 216 0.26 -9.38 -32.47
CA GLU A 216 -0.97 -9.55 -33.26
C GLU A 216 -1.41 -11.02 -33.40
N ASP A 217 -0.48 -11.97 -33.29
CA ASP A 217 -0.74 -13.40 -33.42
C ASP A 217 -1.00 -14.06 -32.05
N ASN A 218 -2.15 -13.75 -31.44
CA ASN A 218 -2.62 -14.50 -30.26
C ASN A 218 -3.35 -15.79 -30.68
N GLU A 219 -2.69 -16.64 -31.47
CA GLU A 219 -3.03 -18.06 -31.53
C GLU A 219 -2.32 -18.75 -30.36
N THR A 220 -3.14 -19.26 -29.43
CA THR A 220 -2.78 -20.00 -28.23
C THR A 220 -1.60 -20.94 -28.45
N HIS A 221 -0.41 -20.50 -28.07
CA HIS A 221 0.73 -21.37 -27.87
C HIS A 221 0.69 -21.92 -26.44
N PRO A 222 0.84 -23.24 -26.24
CA PRO A 222 0.77 -23.83 -24.92
C PRO A 222 1.91 -23.33 -24.04
N VAL A 223 1.54 -23.01 -22.80
CA VAL A 223 2.37 -22.54 -21.70
C VAL A 223 3.66 -23.35 -21.60
N GLY A 224 4.79 -22.70 -21.89
CA GLY A 224 6.13 -23.24 -21.68
C GLY A 224 6.50 -23.16 -20.20
N ASP A 225 6.81 -24.32 -19.63
CA ASP A 225 7.25 -24.56 -18.25
C ASP A 225 8.43 -23.64 -17.85
N ALA A 226 8.15 -22.71 -16.93
CA ALA A 226 9.15 -21.82 -16.35
C ALA A 226 9.86 -22.54 -15.19
N GLY A 227 10.98 -23.17 -15.55
CA GLY A 227 12.25 -23.09 -14.82
C GLY A 227 12.22 -23.17 -13.29
N LYS A 228 12.46 -24.39 -12.78
CA LYS A 228 12.91 -24.65 -11.40
C LYS A 228 14.03 -23.70 -10.96
N VAL A 229 13.80 -22.96 -9.88
CA VAL A 229 14.85 -22.23 -9.15
C VAL A 229 14.93 -22.72 -7.69
N GLY A 230 16.04 -23.39 -7.38
CA GLY A 230 16.74 -23.30 -6.09
C GLY A 230 16.07 -23.92 -4.86
N THR A 231 16.38 -25.20 -4.66
CA THR A 231 16.19 -26.05 -3.48
C THR A 231 16.59 -25.40 -2.15
N GLY A 232 15.62 -25.33 -1.23
CA GLY A 232 15.75 -24.95 0.18
C GLY A 232 14.47 -24.25 0.65
N LEU A 233 13.45 -25.02 1.03
CA LEU A 233 12.21 -24.48 1.62
C LEU A 233 12.50 -24.10 3.08
N GLU A 234 12.63 -22.81 3.35
CA GLU A 234 12.62 -22.28 4.72
C GLU A 234 11.15 -22.15 5.17
N THR A 235 10.80 -22.81 6.28
CA THR A 235 9.41 -22.82 6.79
C THR A 235 9.03 -21.50 7.47
N LEU A 236 10.00 -20.68 7.86
CA LEU A 236 9.80 -19.35 8.42
C LEU A 236 10.79 -18.40 7.75
N CYS A 237 10.31 -17.40 7.03
CA CYS A 237 11.12 -16.45 6.27
C CYS A 237 10.85 -15.01 6.72
N VAL A 238 11.88 -14.17 6.71
CA VAL A 238 11.77 -12.71 6.89
C VAL A 238 12.12 -12.01 5.59
N LEU A 239 11.34 -10.99 5.23
CA LEU A 239 11.68 -10.02 4.20
C LEU A 239 11.53 -8.59 4.72
N ASP A 240 12.66 -7.94 5.00
CA ASP A 240 12.66 -6.51 5.34
C ASP A 240 12.60 -5.65 4.07
N VAL A 241 11.45 -5.01 3.85
CA VAL A 241 11.23 -4.17 2.67
C VAL A 241 11.58 -2.70 2.91
N ARG A 242 11.93 -2.31 4.15
CA ARG A 242 12.30 -0.93 4.48
C ARG A 242 13.51 -0.43 3.69
N PRO A 243 14.61 -1.20 3.49
CA PRO A 243 15.72 -0.77 2.64
C PRO A 243 15.34 -0.63 1.16
N ILE A 244 14.48 -1.53 0.66
CA ILE A 244 13.98 -1.51 -0.73
C ILE A 244 13.18 -0.23 -0.95
N LEU A 245 12.21 0.05 -0.07
CA LEU A 245 11.42 1.26 -0.09
C LEU A 245 12.29 2.51 0.11
N ALA A 246 13.24 2.51 1.05
CA ALA A 246 14.16 3.63 1.28
C ALA A 246 15.00 3.98 0.06
N SER A 247 15.32 2.99 -0.78
CA SER A 247 15.99 3.16 -2.08
C SER A 247 15.08 3.64 -3.21
N GLY A 248 13.78 3.86 -2.94
CA GLY A 248 12.78 4.28 -3.92
C GLY A 248 12.28 3.16 -4.83
N ARG A 249 12.60 1.90 -4.52
CA ARG A 249 12.17 0.72 -5.29
C ARG A 249 10.93 0.09 -4.66
N ASP A 250 10.11 -0.54 -5.48
CA ASP A 250 8.94 -1.28 -5.02
C ASP A 250 9.31 -2.74 -4.63
N PRO A 251 8.80 -3.24 -3.48
CA PRO A 251 9.14 -4.57 -2.99
C PRO A 251 8.21 -5.68 -3.47
N LEU A 252 7.12 -5.41 -4.20
CA LEU A 252 6.07 -6.37 -4.47
C LEU A 252 6.59 -7.62 -5.19
N THR A 253 7.41 -7.44 -6.23
CA THR A 253 8.02 -8.56 -6.96
C THR A 253 8.87 -9.43 -6.04
N SER A 254 9.64 -8.81 -5.13
CA SER A 254 10.45 -9.55 -4.15
C SER A 254 9.57 -10.30 -3.15
N ILE A 255 8.47 -9.70 -2.69
CA ILE A 255 7.52 -10.33 -1.76
C ILE A 255 6.90 -11.57 -2.42
N LEU A 256 6.39 -11.45 -3.64
CA LEU A 256 5.75 -12.56 -4.35
C LEU A 256 6.76 -13.70 -4.61
N ALA A 257 7.99 -13.38 -5.00
CA ALA A 257 9.04 -14.39 -5.19
C ALA A 257 9.41 -15.11 -3.88
N HIS A 258 9.32 -14.46 -2.72
CA HIS A 258 9.50 -15.13 -1.43
C HIS A 258 8.30 -16.02 -1.09
N LEU A 259 7.08 -15.55 -1.35
CA LEU A 259 5.86 -16.33 -1.11
C LEU A 259 5.82 -17.63 -1.91
N GLU A 260 6.33 -17.63 -3.15
CA GLU A 260 6.47 -18.84 -3.97
C GLU A 260 7.47 -19.86 -3.39
N ARG A 261 8.40 -19.42 -2.54
CA ARG A 261 9.42 -20.28 -1.89
C ARG A 261 9.00 -20.77 -0.51
N VAL A 262 7.91 -20.25 0.06
CA VAL A 262 7.42 -20.66 1.37
C VAL A 262 6.51 -21.89 1.19
N PRO A 263 6.73 -22.99 1.93
CA PRO A 263 5.82 -24.14 1.87
C PRO A 263 4.42 -23.75 2.37
N PRO A 264 3.36 -24.52 2.05
CA PRO A 264 1.99 -24.15 2.41
C PRO A 264 1.82 -23.83 3.91
N ASP A 265 2.48 -24.59 4.78
CA ASP A 265 2.46 -24.46 6.23
C ASP A 265 3.57 -23.55 6.80
N GLY A 266 4.23 -22.79 5.93
CA GLY A 266 5.24 -21.82 6.28
C GLY A 266 4.69 -20.39 6.39
N VAL A 267 5.51 -19.51 6.94
CA VAL A 267 5.16 -18.09 7.14
C VAL A 267 6.21 -17.18 6.53
N LEU A 268 5.76 -16.17 5.80
CA LEU A 268 6.59 -15.02 5.41
C LEU A 268 6.24 -13.82 6.30
N GLU A 269 7.18 -13.36 7.11
CA GLU A 269 7.09 -12.09 7.83
C GLU A 269 7.68 -10.96 6.96
N ILE A 270 6.91 -9.90 6.73
CA ILE A 270 7.31 -8.74 5.94
C ILE A 270 7.40 -7.53 6.87
N ALA A 271 8.58 -6.90 6.95
CA ALA A 271 8.78 -5.67 7.71
C ALA A 271 8.66 -4.44 6.81
N ALA A 272 7.64 -3.60 7.05
CA ALA A 272 7.33 -2.40 6.28
C ALA A 272 7.41 -1.13 7.14
N PRO A 273 7.80 0.04 6.58
CA PRO A 273 7.93 1.29 7.33
C PRO A 273 6.60 2.02 7.55
N PHE A 274 5.50 1.51 6.99
CA PHE A 274 4.14 2.03 7.12
C PHE A 274 3.13 0.90 6.89
N ARG A 275 1.89 1.08 7.34
CA ARG A 275 0.81 0.11 7.17
C ARG A 275 0.56 -0.22 5.68
N PRO A 276 0.82 -1.45 5.22
CA PRO A 276 0.77 -1.78 3.80
C PRO A 276 -0.61 -2.32 3.38
N SER A 277 -1.67 -1.51 3.56
CA SER A 277 -3.06 -1.91 3.26
C SER A 277 -3.28 -2.51 1.85
N PRO A 278 -2.63 -2.01 0.77
CA PRO A 278 -2.79 -2.60 -0.55
C PRO A 278 -2.21 -4.01 -0.64
N LEU A 279 -1.06 -4.24 -0.01
CA LEU A 279 -0.42 -5.56 0.05
C LEU A 279 -1.31 -6.55 0.80
N ILE A 280 -1.85 -6.17 1.96
CA ILE A 280 -2.75 -7.03 2.76
C ILE A 280 -3.94 -7.47 1.91
N THR A 281 -4.56 -6.53 1.19
CA THR A 281 -5.68 -6.83 0.29
C THR A 281 -5.28 -7.77 -0.84
N LEU A 282 -4.12 -7.52 -1.46
CA LEU A 282 -3.58 -8.32 -2.55
C LEU A 282 -3.32 -9.76 -2.11
N LEU A 283 -2.68 -9.95 -0.96
CA LEU A 283 -2.34 -11.26 -0.40
C LEU A 283 -3.61 -12.04 -0.02
N ALA A 284 -4.59 -11.39 0.63
CA ALA A 284 -5.87 -12.00 0.95
C ALA A 284 -6.55 -12.61 -0.28
N LYS A 285 -6.52 -11.91 -1.42
CA LYS A 285 -7.11 -12.39 -2.68
C LYS A 285 -6.29 -13.47 -3.38
N ARG A 286 -4.99 -13.53 -3.11
CA ARG A 286 -4.12 -14.62 -3.55
C ARG A 286 -4.21 -15.86 -2.65
N GLY A 287 -5.19 -15.90 -1.74
CA GLY A 287 -5.41 -17.05 -0.88
C GLY A 287 -4.45 -17.13 0.28
N PHE A 288 -4.04 -15.98 0.84
CA PHE A 288 -3.26 -15.91 2.08
C PHE A 288 -4.09 -15.31 3.21
N TYR A 289 -3.97 -15.88 4.42
CA TYR A 289 -4.31 -15.16 5.65
C TYR A 289 -3.17 -14.23 6.02
N VAL A 290 -3.52 -13.03 6.49
CA VAL A 290 -2.54 -11.98 6.81
C VAL A 290 -2.78 -11.43 8.21
N ALA A 291 -1.81 -11.60 9.10
CA ALA A 291 -1.79 -10.94 10.41
C ALA A 291 -0.93 -9.68 10.34
N LEU A 292 -1.51 -8.53 10.70
CA LEU A 292 -0.81 -7.25 10.75
C LEU A 292 -0.53 -6.85 12.20
N ARG A 293 0.71 -6.49 12.49
CA ARG A 293 1.15 -5.92 13.77
C ARG A 293 1.84 -4.57 13.56
N GLU A 294 1.43 -3.58 14.33
CA GLU A 294 2.11 -2.28 14.42
C GLU A 294 3.07 -2.31 15.60
N ALA A 295 4.35 -2.59 15.33
CA ALA A 295 5.38 -2.65 16.37
C ALA A 295 5.84 -1.25 16.80
N SER A 296 5.85 -0.29 15.87
CA SER A 296 6.07 1.13 16.14
C SER A 296 5.51 1.97 14.98
N PRO A 297 5.45 3.30 15.09
CA PRO A 297 5.01 4.16 13.97
C PRO A 297 5.81 4.00 12.67
N GLU A 298 7.03 3.45 12.74
CA GLU A 298 7.92 3.22 11.59
C GLU A 298 8.20 1.72 11.34
N LEU A 299 7.48 0.82 12.03
CA LEU A 299 7.65 -0.62 11.89
C LEU A 299 6.31 -1.35 11.96
N PHE A 300 5.90 -1.87 10.82
CA PHE A 300 4.76 -2.74 10.65
C PHE A 300 5.26 -4.12 10.23
N LEU A 301 4.82 -5.15 10.95
CA LEU A 301 5.11 -6.55 10.64
C LEU A 301 3.85 -7.17 10.03
N VAL A 302 4.01 -7.85 8.90
CA VAL A 302 2.93 -8.52 8.18
C VAL A 302 3.30 -9.97 8.03
N ASP A 303 2.59 -10.83 8.74
CA ASP A 303 2.75 -12.28 8.62
C ASP A 303 1.76 -12.81 7.58
N ALA A 304 2.27 -13.45 6.53
CA ALA A 304 1.45 -14.08 5.49
C ALA A 304 1.58 -15.60 5.57
N VAL A 305 0.43 -16.29 5.63
CA VAL A 305 0.30 -17.75 5.63
C VAL A 305 -0.76 -18.17 4.61
N VAL A 306 -0.63 -19.33 3.98
CA VAL A 306 -1.63 -19.79 2.99
C VAL A 306 -2.99 -20.02 3.67
N ALA A 307 -4.08 -19.61 3.05
CA ALA A 307 -5.43 -19.77 3.57
C ALA A 307 -5.81 -21.27 3.67
N GLY A 308 -6.47 -21.65 4.77
CA GLY A 308 -6.77 -23.04 5.10
C GLY A 308 -5.66 -23.75 5.89
N GLN A 309 -4.53 -23.08 6.12
CA GLN A 309 -3.50 -23.53 7.05
C GLN A 309 -3.74 -22.92 8.45
N PRO A 310 -3.04 -23.41 9.48
CA PRO A 310 -3.22 -22.91 10.85
C PRO A 310 -3.00 -21.39 10.93
N GLU A 311 -3.91 -20.66 11.56
CA GLU A 311 -3.70 -19.25 11.85
C GLU A 311 -2.61 -19.07 12.92
N ILE A 312 -1.91 -17.93 12.89
CA ILE A 312 -0.88 -17.60 13.88
C ILE A 312 -1.59 -17.17 15.17
N VAL A 313 -1.39 -17.95 16.24
CA VAL A 313 -1.92 -17.62 17.56
C VAL A 313 -1.03 -16.55 18.20
N ASP A 314 -1.55 -15.33 18.36
CA ASP A 314 -0.80 -14.26 19.01
C ASP A 314 -0.83 -14.38 20.55
N LEU A 315 0.33 -14.62 21.13
CA LEU A 315 0.58 -14.69 22.57
C LEU A 315 1.59 -13.63 23.02
N SER A 316 1.97 -12.68 22.17
CA SER A 316 3.04 -11.70 22.44
C SER A 316 2.77 -10.85 23.66
N ASP A 317 1.49 -10.60 23.97
CA ASP A 317 1.10 -9.66 25.03
C ASP A 317 0.85 -10.35 26.37
N ARG A 318 1.07 -11.67 26.46
CA ARG A 318 0.80 -12.45 27.67
C ARG A 318 2.03 -12.57 28.57
N PRO A 319 1.88 -12.43 29.90
CA PRO A 319 2.99 -12.59 30.83
C PRO A 319 3.42 -14.06 30.94
N ALA A 320 4.71 -14.30 31.16
CA ALA A 320 5.18 -15.65 31.49
C ALA A 320 4.58 -16.09 32.84
N PRO A 321 4.09 -17.34 33.00
CA PRO A 321 4.26 -18.50 32.12
C PRO A 321 3.09 -18.79 31.16
N GLU A 322 2.12 -17.89 31.01
CA GLU A 322 0.87 -18.16 30.28
C GLU A 322 1.06 -18.60 28.81
N PRO A 323 1.95 -17.97 27.99
CA PRO A 323 2.20 -18.45 26.64
C PRO A 323 2.61 -19.93 26.60
N MET A 324 3.47 -20.35 27.52
CA MET A 324 3.97 -21.72 27.57
C MET A 324 2.84 -22.71 27.91
N ALA A 325 1.97 -22.38 28.87
CA ALA A 325 0.85 -23.24 29.25
C ALA A 325 -0.15 -23.40 28.10
N GLU A 326 -0.44 -22.31 27.38
CA GLU A 326 -1.32 -22.30 26.21
C GLU A 326 -0.77 -23.19 25.09
N ILE A 327 0.51 -23.01 24.75
CA ILE A 327 1.17 -23.78 23.69
C ILE A 327 1.16 -25.27 24.04
N LEU A 328 1.56 -25.64 25.27
CA LEU A 328 1.56 -27.05 25.67
C LEU A 328 0.16 -27.69 25.65
N ARG A 329 -0.88 -26.91 25.98
CA ARG A 329 -2.28 -27.37 25.90
C ARG A 329 -2.72 -27.57 24.44
N ALA A 330 -2.36 -26.67 23.53
CA ALA A 330 -2.69 -26.82 22.11
C ALA A 330 -1.95 -28.00 21.47
N LEU A 331 -0.69 -28.22 21.87
CA LEU A 331 0.14 -29.29 21.32
C LEU A 331 -0.30 -30.69 21.77
N SER A 332 -1.02 -30.83 22.88
CA SER A 332 -1.52 -32.15 23.34
C SER A 332 -2.64 -32.70 22.46
N THR A 333 -3.35 -31.84 21.73
CA THR A 333 -4.41 -32.20 20.78
C THR A 333 -3.95 -32.21 19.32
N LEU A 334 -2.65 -31.98 19.08
CA LEU A 334 -2.09 -31.84 17.73
C LEU A 334 -1.98 -33.21 17.02
N GLY A 335 -2.56 -33.31 15.82
CA GLY A 335 -2.50 -34.49 14.96
C GLY A 335 -1.08 -34.76 14.41
N PRO A 336 -0.87 -35.91 13.75
CA PRO A 336 0.46 -36.33 13.24
C PRO A 336 1.06 -35.40 12.18
N SER A 337 0.21 -34.77 11.35
CA SER A 337 0.62 -33.88 10.26
C SER A 337 0.22 -32.42 10.50
N ASP A 338 -0.30 -32.11 11.69
CA ASP A 338 -0.75 -30.77 12.01
C ASP A 338 0.43 -29.89 12.41
N VAL A 339 0.32 -28.61 12.08
CA VAL A 339 1.27 -27.57 12.44
C VAL A 339 0.61 -26.61 13.42
N TYR A 340 1.39 -26.15 14.40
CA TYR A 340 0.97 -25.10 15.32
C TYR A 340 1.85 -23.87 15.12
N LEU A 341 1.22 -22.75 14.79
CA LEU A 341 1.87 -21.45 14.61
C LEU A 341 1.51 -20.54 15.79
N ALA A 342 2.51 -19.95 16.44
CA ALA A 342 2.28 -18.99 17.51
C ALA A 342 3.36 -17.92 17.58
N ARG A 343 2.96 -16.71 17.95
CA ARG A 343 3.87 -15.60 18.23
C ARG A 343 3.99 -15.41 19.74
N VAL A 344 5.22 -15.32 20.25
CA VAL A 344 5.50 -15.20 21.70
C VAL A 344 6.34 -13.96 22.00
N PRO A 345 6.26 -13.40 23.23
CA PRO A 345 6.93 -12.14 23.59
C PRO A 345 8.45 -12.15 23.44
N LYS A 346 9.05 -13.34 23.60
CA LYS A 346 10.49 -13.55 23.60
C LYS A 346 10.79 -15.02 23.40
N ARG A 347 12.05 -15.34 23.10
CA ARG A 347 12.52 -16.72 22.93
C ARG A 347 12.13 -17.61 24.13
N PRO A 348 11.35 -18.68 23.92
CA PRO A 348 10.78 -19.46 25.01
C PRO A 348 11.76 -20.56 25.47
N ASN A 349 12.86 -20.17 26.11
CA ASN A 349 13.95 -21.08 26.48
C ASN A 349 13.51 -22.30 27.31
N LEU A 350 12.46 -22.17 28.15
CA LEU A 350 11.93 -23.27 28.97
C LEU A 350 10.99 -24.21 28.19
N LEU A 351 10.42 -23.75 27.08
CA LEU A 351 9.54 -24.54 26.23
C LEU A 351 10.34 -25.51 25.35
N LEU A 352 11.49 -25.08 24.84
CA LEU A 352 12.29 -25.87 23.88
C LEU A 352 12.64 -27.27 24.39
N PRO A 353 13.13 -27.46 25.63
CA PRO A 353 13.40 -28.80 26.16
C PRO A 353 12.13 -29.65 26.29
N LYS A 354 10.99 -29.04 26.63
CA LYS A 354 9.70 -29.74 26.74
C LYS A 354 9.19 -30.22 25.39
N LEU A 355 9.34 -29.39 24.34
CA LEU A 355 9.01 -29.78 22.96
C LEU A 355 9.91 -30.92 22.48
N ALA A 356 11.21 -30.84 22.77
CA ALA A 356 12.15 -31.87 22.40
C ALA A 356 11.82 -33.24 23.02
N SER A 357 11.50 -33.26 24.32
CA SER A 357 11.08 -34.47 25.04
C SER A 357 9.72 -35.00 24.58
N ALA A 358 8.84 -34.14 24.08
CA ALA A 358 7.53 -34.51 23.53
C ALA A 358 7.59 -34.97 22.06
N GLY A 359 8.78 -35.13 21.47
CA GLY A 359 8.95 -35.55 20.08
C GLY A 359 8.52 -34.49 19.06
N MET A 360 8.42 -33.23 19.47
CA MET A 360 8.10 -32.13 18.57
C MET A 360 9.36 -31.54 17.94
N ASN A 361 9.20 -30.98 16.74
CA ASN A 361 10.15 -30.11 16.08
C ASN A 361 9.65 -28.66 16.17
N CYS A 362 10.55 -27.71 16.39
CA CYS A 362 10.22 -26.30 16.53
C CYS A 362 11.20 -25.46 15.71
N ALA A 363 10.68 -24.78 14.68
CA ALA A 363 11.35 -23.69 14.00
C ALA A 363 10.99 -22.37 14.68
N MET A 364 11.92 -21.42 14.68
CA MET A 364 11.75 -20.11 15.30
C MET A 364 12.29 -19.02 14.38
N LEU A 365 11.61 -17.88 14.37
CA LEU A 365 12.01 -16.68 13.66
C LEU A 365 11.87 -15.50 14.63
N GLU A 366 12.98 -14.82 14.91
CA GLU A 366 13.01 -13.62 15.76
C GLU A 366 12.70 -12.40 14.90
N SER A 367 11.65 -11.68 15.29
CA SER A 367 11.11 -10.54 14.55
C SER A 367 11.81 -9.25 14.93
N ALA A 368 11.69 -8.24 14.07
CA ALA A 368 12.35 -6.94 14.29
C ALA A 368 11.88 -6.19 15.56
N ASP A 369 10.73 -6.59 16.14
CA ASP A 369 10.18 -6.03 17.38
C ASP A 369 10.56 -6.82 18.64
N GLY A 370 11.39 -7.86 18.51
CA GLY A 370 11.82 -8.73 19.61
C GLY A 370 10.86 -9.87 19.95
N THR A 371 9.68 -9.94 19.31
CA THR A 371 8.81 -11.11 19.40
C THR A 371 9.39 -12.28 18.60
N VAL A 372 8.91 -13.49 18.87
CA VAL A 372 9.37 -14.70 18.18
C VAL A 372 8.18 -15.44 17.60
N LEU A 373 8.22 -15.69 16.29
CA LEU A 373 7.30 -16.57 15.61
C LEU A 373 7.79 -18.02 15.73
N LEU A 374 6.92 -18.91 16.18
CA LEU A 374 7.17 -20.32 16.38
C LEU A 374 6.35 -21.12 15.36
N ARG A 375 7.00 -22.10 14.73
CA ARG A 375 6.33 -23.18 14.00
C ARG A 375 6.66 -24.50 14.67
N VAL A 376 5.65 -25.16 15.22
CA VAL A 376 5.80 -26.43 15.95
C VAL A 376 5.05 -27.52 15.21
N CYS A 377 5.69 -28.66 14.96
CA CYS A 377 5.07 -29.84 14.36
C CYS A 377 5.62 -31.11 15.03
N ARG A 378 4.96 -32.25 14.86
CA ARG A 378 5.53 -33.53 15.32
C ARG A 378 6.73 -33.90 14.45
N ARG A 379 7.80 -34.49 15.03
CA ARG A 379 8.88 -35.04 14.21
C ARG A 379 8.33 -36.19 13.35
N GLU A 380 8.66 -36.18 12.07
CA GLU A 380 8.44 -37.35 11.23
C GLU A 380 9.25 -38.52 11.80
N ALA A 381 8.60 -39.66 12.01
CA ALA A 381 9.30 -40.89 12.29
C ALA A 381 10.10 -41.26 11.03
N GLY A 382 11.43 -41.25 11.12
CA GLY A 382 12.28 -41.69 10.03
C GLY A 382 11.90 -43.11 9.58
N PRO A 383 12.09 -43.46 8.30
CA PRO A 383 11.76 -44.78 7.80
C PRO A 383 12.54 -45.82 8.61
N SER A 384 11.80 -46.76 9.21
CA SER A 384 12.32 -47.87 10.00
C SER A 384 13.03 -48.89 9.13
#